data_AF-A0A1G3A3M8-F1
#
_entry.id   AF-A0A1G3A3M8-F1
#
_cell.length_a   1.000
_cell.length_b   1.000
_cell.length_c   1.000
_cell.angle_alpha   90.00
_cell.angle_beta   90.00
_cell.angle_gamma   90.00
#
_symmetry.space_group_name_H-M   'P 1'
#
loop_
_entity.id
_entity.type
_entity.pdbx_description
1 polymer ?
#
loop_
_entity_poly.entity_id
_entity_poly.type
_entity_poly.pdbx_seq_one_letter_code
_entity_poly.pdbx_strand_id
1 'polypeptide(L)'
;DLLEEIIPEMHANVRLIAQEEVEVAALKVDIAGGEKAIEEEQVRITKLRDALEQPQAQYCFGGREYPRSYVKEDLARRFERFKESDLVLAGKRRLLTSRENSLNAATELLERTKSRKGMLEDKIESLVSQHRLIQAAAVGSRIQVDNSKLAQTEKLISEIKKRLDVSERILAHENQFVQAIPVDAVNEEDLLVQVDDYFKAKDQGKHLASTTSPTDQPETDVAAGLENQY
;
A
#
# COMPACT_ATOMS: atom_id res chain seq x y z
N ASP A 1 -18.37 24.53 -15.50
CA ASP A 1 -19.25 24.45 -14.30
C ASP A 1 -18.38 24.08 -13.10
N LEU A 2 -18.58 24.61 -11.88
CA LEU A 2 -17.61 24.44 -10.76
C LEU A 2 -17.37 22.96 -10.41
N LEU A 3 -18.38 22.11 -10.63
CA LEU A 3 -18.31 20.65 -10.49
C LEU A 3 -17.44 19.97 -11.55
N GLU A 4 -17.38 20.53 -12.76
CA GLU A 4 -16.56 20.00 -13.86
C GLU A 4 -15.07 20.19 -13.64
N GLU A 5 -14.70 21.12 -12.75
CA GLU A 5 -13.31 21.42 -12.42
C GLU A 5 -12.88 20.67 -11.15
N ILE A 6 -13.70 20.71 -10.09
CA ILE A 6 -13.36 20.12 -8.78
C ILE A 6 -13.18 18.60 -8.85
N ILE A 7 -14.07 17.90 -9.54
CA ILE A 7 -14.07 16.43 -9.55
C ILE A 7 -12.82 15.89 -10.26
N PRO A 8 -12.52 16.27 -11.52
CA PRO A 8 -11.30 15.81 -12.20
C PRO A 8 -10.03 16.23 -11.46
N GLU A 9 -10.02 17.40 -10.83
CA GLU A 9 -8.89 17.85 -10.00
C GLU A 9 -8.68 16.95 -8.78
N MET A 10 -9.75 16.49 -8.11
CA MET A 10 -9.63 15.50 -7.03
C MET A 10 -9.06 14.16 -7.53
N HIS A 11 -9.53 13.67 -8.68
CA HIS A 11 -9.00 12.44 -9.29
C HIS A 11 -7.50 12.55 -9.59
N ALA A 12 -7.09 13.66 -10.21
CA ALA A 12 -5.69 13.92 -10.53
C ALA A 12 -4.82 13.98 -9.25
N ASN A 13 -5.32 14.64 -8.19
CA ASN A 13 -4.59 14.74 -6.92
C ASN A 13 -4.45 13.39 -6.21
N VAL A 14 -5.51 12.56 -6.17
CA VAL A 14 -5.43 11.23 -5.54
C VAL A 14 -4.41 10.35 -6.26
N ARG A 15 -4.40 10.35 -7.59
CA ARG A 15 -3.42 9.59 -8.37
C ARG A 15 -1.99 10.11 -8.18
N LEU A 16 -1.82 11.42 -8.11
CA LEU A 16 -0.52 12.04 -7.83
C LEU A 16 0.00 11.64 -6.45
N ILE A 17 -0.83 11.74 -5.41
CA ILE A 17 -0.49 11.32 -4.04
C ILE A 17 -0.05 9.86 -4.02
N ALA A 18 -0.83 8.98 -4.64
CA ALA A 18 -0.52 7.55 -4.73
C ALA A 18 0.87 7.29 -5.34
N GLN A 19 1.16 7.95 -6.46
CA GLN A 19 2.42 7.80 -7.15
C GLN A 19 3.58 8.32 -6.30
N GLU A 20 3.43 9.51 -5.72
CA GLU A 20 4.47 10.11 -4.88
C GLU A 20 4.72 9.27 -3.62
N GLU A 21 3.70 8.67 -3.00
CA GLU A 21 3.86 7.77 -1.85
C GLU A 21 4.73 6.55 -2.18
N VAL A 22 4.46 5.90 -3.32
CA VAL A 22 5.25 4.74 -3.79
C VAL A 22 6.68 5.16 -4.11
N GLU A 23 6.86 6.27 -4.81
CA GLU A 23 8.20 6.78 -5.16
C GLU A 23 9.00 7.18 -3.91
N VAL A 24 8.37 7.83 -2.93
CA VAL A 24 8.97 8.18 -1.63
C VAL A 24 9.36 6.92 -0.87
N ALA A 25 8.49 5.91 -0.80
CA ALA A 25 8.77 4.66 -0.11
C ALA A 25 9.97 3.92 -0.76
N ALA A 26 9.97 3.78 -2.08
CA ALA A 26 11.07 3.17 -2.82
C ALA A 26 12.38 3.94 -2.61
N LEU A 27 12.34 5.27 -2.67
CA LEU A 27 13.52 6.11 -2.48
C LEU A 27 14.08 6.03 -1.05
N LYS A 28 13.21 5.89 -0.04
CA LYS A 28 13.64 5.67 1.37
C LYS A 28 14.39 4.35 1.52
N VAL A 29 13.89 3.26 0.94
CA VAL A 29 14.56 1.96 0.95
C VAL A 29 15.92 2.04 0.27
N ASP A 30 15.98 2.68 -0.90
CA ASP A 30 17.21 2.91 -1.66
C ASP A 30 18.26 3.72 -0.88
N ILE A 31 17.83 4.78 -0.18
CA ILE A 31 18.68 5.62 0.65
C ILE A 31 19.22 4.82 1.82
N ALA A 32 18.37 4.07 2.53
CA ALA A 32 18.80 3.25 3.67
C ALA A 32 19.83 2.17 3.25
N GLY A 33 19.62 1.54 2.09
CA GLY A 33 20.59 0.61 1.52
C GLY A 33 21.91 1.29 1.15
N GLY A 34 21.85 2.49 0.56
CA GLY A 34 23.02 3.29 0.23
C GLY A 34 23.81 3.77 1.45
N GLU A 35 23.12 4.18 2.51
CA GLU A 35 23.71 4.57 3.80
C GLU A 35 24.51 3.43 4.41
N LYS A 36 23.90 2.25 4.50
CA LYS A 36 24.57 1.05 5.01
C LYS A 36 25.81 0.69 4.18
N ALA A 37 25.71 0.73 2.85
CA ALA A 37 26.84 0.44 1.97
C ALA A 37 28.00 1.44 2.14
N ILE A 38 27.69 2.72 2.32
CA ILE A 38 28.67 3.78 2.57
C ILE A 38 29.32 3.61 3.94
N GLU A 39 28.57 3.30 5.00
CA GLU A 39 29.12 3.03 6.33
C GLU A 39 30.09 1.84 6.32
N GLU A 40 29.72 0.75 5.65
CA GLU A 40 30.59 -0.42 5.50
C GLU A 40 31.87 -0.08 4.73
N GLU A 41 31.78 0.73 3.66
CA GLU A 41 32.95 1.17 2.91
C GLU A 41 33.83 2.13 3.72
N GLN A 42 33.24 3.02 4.52
CA GLN A 42 33.95 3.90 5.42
C GLN A 42 34.79 3.11 6.44
N VAL A 43 34.22 2.05 7.02
CA VAL A 43 34.95 1.16 7.93
C VAL A 43 36.12 0.49 7.22
N ARG A 44 35.94 0.02 5.97
CA ARG A 44 37.02 -0.59 5.18
C ARG A 44 38.14 0.40 4.86
N ILE A 45 37.80 1.60 4.40
CA ILE A 45 38.74 2.69 4.10
C ILE A 45 39.53 3.08 5.35
N THR A 46 38.85 3.21 6.49
CA THR A 46 39.48 3.56 7.77
C THR A 46 40.49 2.50 8.19
N LYS A 47 40.14 1.21 8.09
CA LYS A 47 41.08 0.11 8.37
C LYS A 47 42.33 0.15 7.48
N LEU A 48 42.17 0.42 6.18
CA LEU A 48 43.31 0.52 5.25
C LEU A 48 44.18 1.74 5.55
N ARG A 49 43.57 2.88 5.90
CA ARG A 49 44.27 4.09 6.33
C ARG A 49 45.10 3.83 7.59
N ASP A 50 44.50 3.24 8.62
CA ASP A 50 45.14 2.99 9.91
C ASP A 50 46.30 2.00 9.77
N ALA A 51 46.14 0.98 8.93
CA ALA A 51 47.23 0.07 8.60
C ALA A 51 48.40 0.81 7.94
N LEU A 52 48.13 1.72 6.99
CA LEU A 52 49.16 2.50 6.29
C LEU A 52 49.85 3.55 7.17
N GLU A 53 49.27 3.93 8.31
CA GLU A 53 49.89 4.85 9.26
C GLU A 53 51.15 4.23 9.88
N GLN A 54 51.14 2.91 10.11
CA GLN A 54 52.29 2.17 10.60
C GLN A 54 53.18 1.73 9.42
N PRO A 55 54.46 2.17 9.36
CA PRO A 55 55.36 1.75 8.29
C PRO A 55 55.70 0.26 8.40
N GLN A 56 55.14 -0.55 7.51
CA GLN A 56 55.44 -1.98 7.37
C GLN A 56 55.89 -2.30 5.94
N ALA A 57 56.78 -3.28 5.80
CA ALA A 57 57.25 -3.76 4.50
C ALA A 57 56.12 -4.45 3.71
N GLN A 58 55.25 -5.16 4.42
CA GLN A 58 54.09 -5.86 3.88
C GLN A 58 52.90 -5.75 4.85
N TYR A 59 51.70 -5.76 4.31
CA TYR A 59 50.44 -5.67 5.05
C TYR A 59 49.61 -6.93 4.79
N CYS A 60 49.10 -7.54 5.85
CA CYS A 60 48.28 -8.74 5.73
C CYS A 60 46.78 -8.40 5.81
N PHE A 61 46.05 -8.74 4.76
CA PHE A 61 44.58 -8.61 4.72
C PHE A 61 43.98 -9.90 4.16
N GLY A 62 42.99 -10.47 4.86
CA GLY A 62 42.32 -11.70 4.42
C GLY A 62 43.26 -12.90 4.21
N GLY A 63 44.35 -12.97 4.99
CA GLY A 63 45.36 -14.03 4.88
C GLY A 63 46.33 -13.90 3.71
N ARG A 64 46.35 -12.74 3.02
CA ARG A 64 47.29 -12.44 1.93
C ARG A 64 48.13 -11.22 2.27
N GLU A 65 49.39 -11.26 1.85
CA GLU A 65 50.34 -10.17 2.02
C GLU A 65 50.35 -9.26 0.80
N TYR A 66 50.34 -7.95 1.05
CA TYR A 66 50.33 -6.92 0.03
C TYR A 66 51.46 -5.91 0.28
N PRO A 67 52.16 -5.45 -0.77
CA PRO A 67 53.13 -4.37 -0.63
C PRO A 67 52.43 -3.03 -0.37
N ARG A 68 53.14 -2.10 0.31
CA ARG A 68 52.61 -0.76 0.66
C ARG A 68 52.02 -0.01 -0.53
N SER A 69 52.66 -0.09 -1.70
CA SER A 69 52.22 0.60 -2.93
C SER A 69 50.83 0.14 -3.36
N TYR A 70 50.57 -1.16 -3.34
CA TYR A 70 49.29 -1.74 -3.71
C TYR A 70 48.18 -1.30 -2.75
N VAL A 71 48.44 -1.34 -1.44
CA VAL A 71 47.47 -0.92 -0.41
C VAL A 71 47.14 0.57 -0.55
N LYS A 72 48.14 1.42 -0.84
CA LYS A 72 47.94 2.86 -1.09
C LYS A 72 47.07 3.11 -2.32
N GLU A 73 47.33 2.40 -3.41
CA GLU A 73 46.56 2.54 -4.64
C GLU A 73 45.12 2.04 -4.46
N ASP A 74 44.94 0.94 -3.74
CA ASP A 74 43.61 0.42 -3.41
C ASP A 74 42.80 1.38 -2.53
N LEU A 75 43.45 1.95 -1.50
CA LEU A 75 42.85 2.99 -0.67
C LEU A 75 42.42 4.20 -1.50
N ALA A 76 43.26 4.66 -2.43
CA ALA A 76 42.93 5.79 -3.30
C ALA A 76 41.70 5.49 -4.17
N ARG A 77 41.65 4.33 -4.82
CA ARG A 77 40.50 3.93 -5.65
C ARG A 77 39.21 3.81 -4.84
N ARG A 78 39.27 3.18 -3.66
CA ARG A 78 38.11 3.05 -2.77
C ARG A 78 37.62 4.40 -2.27
N PHE A 79 38.54 5.28 -1.90
CA PHE A 79 38.19 6.61 -1.40
C PHE A 79 37.52 7.48 -2.48
N GLU A 80 37.98 7.43 -3.73
CA GLU A 80 37.28 8.11 -4.82
C GLU A 80 35.87 7.55 -5.04
N ARG A 81 35.72 6.22 -5.10
CA ARG A 81 34.39 5.59 -5.22
C ARG A 81 33.47 5.93 -4.04
N PHE A 82 34.02 6.02 -2.82
CA PHE A 82 33.28 6.44 -1.63
C PHE A 82 32.75 7.86 -1.77
N LYS A 83 33.58 8.82 -2.20
CA LYS A 83 33.14 10.21 -2.43
C LYS A 83 32.05 10.30 -3.48
N GLU A 84 32.19 9.56 -4.59
CA GLU A 84 31.17 9.50 -5.64
C GLU A 84 29.84 8.95 -5.09
N SER A 85 29.91 7.87 -4.31
CA SER A 85 28.73 7.25 -3.71
C SER A 85 28.06 8.18 -2.68
N ASP A 86 28.85 8.86 -1.85
CA ASP A 86 28.36 9.84 -0.87
C ASP A 86 27.68 11.03 -1.54
N LEU A 87 28.24 11.52 -2.65
CA LEU A 87 27.61 12.58 -3.44
C LEU A 87 26.27 12.14 -4.03
N VAL A 88 26.20 10.92 -4.56
CA VAL A 88 24.95 10.33 -5.09
C VAL A 88 23.92 10.17 -3.98
N LEU A 89 24.31 9.68 -2.80
CA LEU A 89 23.42 9.53 -1.65
C LEU A 89 22.88 10.90 -1.18
N ALA A 90 23.74 11.92 -1.10
CA ALA A 90 23.32 13.28 -0.78
C ALA A 90 22.31 13.81 -1.81
N GLY A 91 22.50 13.51 -3.10
CA GLY A 91 21.54 13.80 -4.16
C GLY A 91 20.19 13.12 -3.95
N LYS A 92 20.20 11.81 -3.66
CA LYS A 92 18.98 11.04 -3.34
C LYS A 92 18.23 11.62 -2.13
N ARG A 93 18.93 11.99 -1.06
CA ARG A 93 18.32 12.61 0.13
C ARG A 93 17.64 13.95 -0.20
N ARG A 94 18.26 14.80 -1.04
CA ARG A 94 17.63 16.05 -1.50
C ARG A 94 16.39 15.79 -2.35
N LEU A 95 16.45 14.79 -3.24
CA LEU A 95 15.30 14.38 -4.03
C LEU A 95 14.16 13.90 -3.12
N LEU A 96 14.46 13.10 -2.09
CA LEU A 96 13.48 12.63 -1.11
C LEU A 96 12.77 13.80 -0.44
N THR A 97 13.52 14.79 0.07
CA THR A 97 12.92 15.98 0.68
C THR A 97 12.02 16.73 -0.30
N SER A 98 12.44 16.87 -1.56
CA SER A 98 11.60 17.51 -2.58
C SER A 98 10.31 16.74 -2.84
N ARG A 99 10.38 15.41 -2.93
CA ARG A 99 9.24 14.52 -3.14
C ARG A 99 8.27 14.55 -1.96
N GLU A 100 8.78 14.48 -0.74
CA GLU A 100 7.97 14.61 0.48
C GLU A 100 7.25 15.96 0.56
N ASN A 101 7.92 17.05 0.17
CA ASN A 101 7.29 18.37 0.09
C ASN A 101 6.17 18.42 -0.97
N SER A 102 6.40 17.81 -2.14
CA SER A 102 5.38 17.70 -3.20
C SER A 102 4.19 16.86 -2.76
N LEU A 103 4.42 15.74 -2.08
CA LEU A 103 3.37 14.88 -1.51
C LEU A 103 2.54 15.64 -0.46
N ASN A 104 3.19 16.37 0.44
CA ASN A 104 2.51 17.20 1.43
C ASN A 104 1.65 18.28 0.76
N ALA A 105 2.19 18.97 -0.25
CA ALA A 105 1.44 19.99 -0.99
C ALA A 105 0.23 19.41 -1.74
N ALA A 106 0.38 18.23 -2.36
CA ALA A 106 -0.72 17.53 -3.02
C ALA A 106 -1.80 17.09 -2.03
N THR A 107 -1.40 16.62 -0.86
CA THR A 107 -2.31 16.23 0.24
C THR A 107 -3.09 17.44 0.75
N GLU A 108 -2.43 18.58 1.00
CA GLU A 108 -3.09 19.82 1.39
C GLU A 108 -4.10 20.29 0.34
N LEU A 109 -3.73 20.21 -0.95
CA LEU A 109 -4.63 20.57 -2.04
C LEU A 109 -5.87 19.67 -2.07
N LEU A 110 -5.69 18.36 -1.91
CA LEU A 110 -6.80 17.41 -1.85
C LEU A 110 -7.76 17.75 -0.69
N GLU A 111 -7.25 18.06 0.50
CA GLU A 111 -8.08 18.43 1.66
C GLU A 111 -8.85 19.74 1.43
N ARG A 112 -8.20 20.75 0.84
CA ARG A 112 -8.89 22.00 0.44
C ARG A 112 -10.02 21.72 -0.57
N THR A 113 -9.76 20.85 -1.54
CA THR A 113 -10.75 20.50 -2.57
C THR A 113 -11.91 19.68 -2.01
N LYS A 114 -11.65 18.75 -1.07
CA LYS A 114 -12.70 18.05 -0.30
C LYS A 114 -13.58 19.01 0.48
N SER A 115 -12.98 19.99 1.17
CA SER A 115 -13.75 21.02 1.89
C SER A 115 -14.64 21.83 0.95
N ARG A 116 -14.14 22.17 -0.25
CA ARG A 116 -14.92 22.85 -1.29
C ARG A 116 -16.09 22.00 -1.80
N LYS A 117 -15.89 20.68 -1.96
CA LYS A 117 -16.96 19.72 -2.29
C LYS A 117 -18.06 19.75 -1.23
N GLY A 118 -17.70 19.65 0.05
CA GLY A 118 -18.66 19.68 1.17
C GLY A 118 -19.49 20.98 1.21
N MET A 119 -18.85 22.13 1.03
CA MET A 119 -19.58 23.42 0.95
C MET A 119 -20.57 23.47 -0.23
N LEU A 120 -20.30 22.73 -1.31
CA LEU A 120 -21.20 22.66 -2.45
C LEU A 120 -22.39 21.73 -2.16
N GLU A 121 -22.16 20.61 -1.48
CA GLU A 121 -23.20 19.70 -0.98
C GLU A 121 -24.19 20.44 -0.08
N ASP A 122 -23.70 21.21 0.88
CA ASP A 122 -24.53 22.03 1.78
C ASP A 122 -25.38 23.05 1.01
N LYS A 123 -24.80 23.70 -0.01
CA LYS A 123 -25.53 24.64 -0.87
C LYS A 123 -26.62 23.94 -1.68
N ILE A 124 -26.34 22.76 -2.22
CA ILE A 124 -27.32 21.95 -2.94
C ILE A 124 -28.47 21.58 -2.01
N GLU A 125 -28.19 21.17 -0.77
CA GLU A 125 -29.23 20.84 0.23
C GLU A 125 -30.08 22.06 0.60
N SER A 126 -29.46 23.22 0.79
CA SER A 126 -30.17 24.48 1.03
C SER A 126 -31.08 24.84 -0.14
N LEU A 127 -30.61 24.71 -1.39
CA LEU A 127 -31.41 24.97 -2.59
C LEU A 127 -32.60 24.00 -2.71
N VAL A 128 -32.42 22.72 -2.38
CA VAL A 128 -33.52 21.75 -2.31
C VAL A 128 -34.57 22.17 -1.30
N SER A 129 -34.14 22.59 -0.11
CA SER A 129 -35.04 23.02 0.96
C SER A 129 -35.84 24.27 0.57
N GLN A 130 -35.17 25.25 -0.03
CA GLN A 130 -35.81 26.46 -0.56
C GLN A 130 -36.82 26.13 -1.67
N HIS A 131 -36.46 25.25 -2.60
CA HIS A 131 -37.35 24.80 -3.67
C HIS A 131 -38.62 24.14 -3.13
N ARG A 132 -38.49 23.25 -2.14
CA ARG A 132 -39.64 22.61 -1.47
C ARG A 132 -40.56 23.62 -0.79
N LEU A 133 -40.00 24.65 -0.12
CA LEU A 133 -40.80 25.71 0.50
C LEU A 133 -41.59 26.52 -0.54
N ILE A 134 -40.94 26.90 -1.65
CA ILE A 134 -41.58 27.63 -2.75
C ILE A 134 -42.69 26.78 -3.39
N GLN A 135 -42.42 25.50 -3.61
CA GLN A 135 -43.39 24.56 -4.16
C GLN A 135 -44.62 24.44 -3.24
N ALA A 136 -44.42 24.29 -1.93
CA ALA A 136 -45.51 24.23 -0.95
C ALA A 136 -46.33 25.53 -0.91
N ALA A 137 -45.67 26.69 -0.97
CA ALA A 137 -46.34 27.99 -1.02
C ALA A 137 -47.13 28.20 -2.32
N ALA A 138 -46.66 27.65 -3.45
CA ALA A 138 -47.33 27.75 -4.74
C ALA A 138 -48.67 27.00 -4.79
N VAL A 139 -48.78 25.85 -4.12
CA VAL A 139 -49.99 24.99 -4.14
C VAL A 139 -51.22 25.67 -3.51
N GLY A 140 -51.04 26.60 -2.58
CA GLY A 140 -52.13 27.34 -1.91
C GLY A 140 -52.38 28.77 -2.41
N SER A 141 -51.60 29.23 -3.39
CA SER A 141 -51.56 30.64 -3.82
C SER A 141 -52.41 30.88 -5.09
N ARG A 142 -53.13 32.01 -5.16
CA ARG A 142 -53.80 32.48 -6.39
C ARG A 142 -52.82 33.02 -7.45
N ILE A 143 -51.55 33.19 -7.11
CA ILE A 143 -50.50 33.61 -8.04
C ILE A 143 -50.03 32.38 -8.82
N GLN A 144 -50.17 32.41 -10.15
CA GLN A 144 -49.66 31.35 -11.03
C GLN A 144 -48.13 31.34 -10.97
N VAL A 145 -47.59 30.44 -10.16
CA VAL A 145 -46.17 30.10 -10.21
C VAL A 145 -45.94 29.21 -11.43
N ASP A 146 -44.92 29.53 -12.23
CA ASP A 146 -44.61 28.81 -13.45
C ASP A 146 -44.06 27.42 -13.13
N ASN A 147 -44.94 26.42 -13.12
CA ASN A 147 -44.62 25.03 -12.79
C ASN A 147 -43.56 24.43 -13.73
N SER A 148 -43.41 24.98 -14.95
CA SER A 148 -42.40 24.52 -15.90
C SER A 148 -40.98 24.85 -15.42
N LYS A 149 -40.78 26.05 -14.85
CA LYS A 149 -39.49 26.49 -14.32
C LYS A 149 -39.13 25.77 -13.03
N LEU A 150 -40.11 25.52 -12.15
CA LEU A 150 -39.90 24.74 -10.94
C LEU A 150 -39.45 23.31 -11.24
N ALA A 151 -40.09 22.66 -12.23
CA ALA A 151 -39.69 21.33 -12.69
C ALA A 151 -38.30 21.34 -13.33
N GLN A 152 -37.94 22.39 -14.07
CA GLN A 152 -36.61 22.56 -14.65
C GLN A 152 -35.52 22.71 -13.57
N THR A 153 -35.78 23.49 -12.52
CA THR A 153 -34.86 23.63 -11.38
C THR A 153 -34.69 22.31 -10.61
N GLU A 154 -35.77 21.58 -10.35
CA GLU A 154 -35.71 20.26 -9.70
C GLU A 154 -34.86 19.27 -10.51
N LYS A 155 -35.05 19.26 -11.83
CA LYS A 155 -34.25 18.44 -12.75
C LYS A 155 -32.76 18.79 -12.68
N LEU A 156 -32.41 20.07 -12.70
CA LEU A 156 -31.03 20.54 -12.60
C LEU A 156 -30.38 20.13 -11.27
N ILE A 157 -31.10 20.29 -10.15
CA ILE A 157 -30.59 19.88 -8.83
C ILE A 157 -30.36 18.36 -8.77
N SER A 158 -31.30 17.58 -9.30
CA SER A 158 -31.15 16.12 -9.35
C SER A 158 -29.98 15.69 -10.22
N GLU A 159 -29.73 16.38 -11.34
CA GLU A 159 -28.61 16.12 -12.23
C GLU A 159 -27.27 16.43 -11.56
N ILE A 160 -27.19 17.56 -10.86
CA ILE A 160 -26.02 17.96 -10.07
C ILE A 160 -25.71 16.92 -8.98
N LYS A 161 -26.72 16.48 -8.21
CA LYS A 161 -26.55 15.42 -7.19
C LYS A 161 -26.04 14.12 -7.80
N LYS A 162 -26.67 13.66 -8.88
CA LYS A 162 -26.29 12.42 -9.55
C LYS A 162 -24.84 12.46 -10.05
N ARG A 163 -24.41 13.59 -10.60
CA ARG A 163 -23.01 13.76 -11.05
C ARG A 163 -22.05 13.65 -9.87
N LEU A 164 -22.36 14.30 -8.75
CA LEU A 164 -21.54 14.26 -7.55
C LEU A 164 -21.41 12.84 -6.98
N ASP A 165 -22.52 12.11 -6.88
CA ASP A 165 -22.55 10.73 -6.39
C ASP A 165 -21.72 9.78 -7.26
N VAL A 166 -21.84 9.91 -8.59
CA VAL A 166 -21.06 9.09 -9.54
C VAL A 166 -19.57 9.36 -9.35
N SER A 167 -19.18 10.62 -9.24
CA SER A 167 -17.78 11.01 -9.05
C SER A 167 -17.20 10.52 -7.73
N GLU A 168 -17.98 10.59 -6.65
CA GLU A 168 -17.58 10.01 -5.37
C GLU A 168 -17.38 8.49 -5.46
N ARG A 169 -18.27 7.79 -6.17
CA ARG A 169 -18.12 6.35 -6.41
C ARG A 169 -16.83 6.03 -7.18
N ILE A 170 -16.50 6.83 -8.20
CA ILE A 170 -15.26 6.66 -8.97
C ILE A 170 -14.05 6.93 -8.07
N LEU A 171 -14.06 7.99 -7.27
CA LEU A 171 -12.97 8.30 -6.33
C LEU A 171 -12.76 7.18 -5.30
N ALA A 172 -13.84 6.65 -4.73
CA ALA A 172 -13.76 5.55 -3.77
C ALA A 172 -13.18 4.28 -4.40
N HIS A 173 -13.58 3.98 -5.64
CA HIS A 173 -13.08 2.83 -6.40
C HIS A 173 -11.61 3.01 -6.82
N GLU A 174 -11.21 4.19 -7.28
CA GLU A 174 -9.81 4.51 -7.56
C GLU A 174 -8.95 4.43 -6.31
N ASN A 175 -9.43 4.95 -5.17
CA ASN A 175 -8.74 4.84 -3.88
C ASN A 175 -8.51 3.37 -3.48
N GLN A 176 -9.48 2.49 -3.77
CA GLN A 176 -9.35 1.06 -3.51
C GLN A 176 -8.26 0.38 -4.36
N PHE A 177 -8.03 0.83 -5.60
CA PHE A 177 -6.91 0.33 -6.42
C PHE A 177 -5.58 1.03 -6.14
N VAL A 178 -5.65 2.28 -5.67
CA VAL A 178 -4.51 3.10 -5.31
C VAL A 178 -3.86 2.64 -4.00
N GLN A 179 -4.61 2.03 -3.08
CA GLN A 179 -4.01 1.34 -1.93
C GLN A 179 -2.98 0.33 -2.45
N ALA A 180 -1.71 0.71 -2.39
CA ALA A 180 -0.61 -0.13 -2.76
C ALA A 180 -0.67 -1.40 -1.91
N ILE A 181 -0.33 -2.52 -2.53
CA ILE A 181 -0.05 -3.78 -1.83
C ILE A 181 0.79 -3.42 -0.60
N PRO A 182 0.35 -3.73 0.63
CA PRO A 182 1.15 -3.44 1.80
C PRO A 182 2.51 -4.12 1.62
N VAL A 183 3.55 -3.33 1.41
CA VAL A 183 4.95 -3.77 1.40
C VAL A 183 5.55 -3.59 2.80
N ASP A 184 4.70 -3.66 3.83
CA ASP A 184 5.18 -4.09 5.13
C ASP A 184 5.32 -5.60 5.06
N ALA A 185 6.58 -6.03 5.08
CA ALA A 185 7.02 -7.41 5.02
C ALA A 185 6.04 -8.31 5.75
N VAL A 186 5.30 -9.14 4.99
CA VAL A 186 4.72 -10.33 5.58
C VAL A 186 5.92 -11.08 6.15
N ASN A 187 5.99 -11.15 7.47
CA ASN A 187 7.07 -11.84 8.16
C ASN A 187 7.11 -13.26 7.59
N GLU A 188 8.28 -13.71 7.14
CA GLU A 188 8.45 -15.04 6.54
C GLU A 188 7.92 -16.12 7.49
N GLU A 189 8.02 -15.88 8.80
CA GLU A 189 7.42 -16.69 9.86
C GLU A 189 5.89 -16.76 9.83
N ASP A 190 5.18 -15.67 9.52
CA ASP A 190 3.71 -15.68 9.45
C ASP A 190 3.19 -16.38 8.18
N LEU A 191 3.92 -16.31 7.07
CA LEU A 191 3.62 -17.06 5.85
C LEU A 191 3.84 -18.55 6.04
N LEU A 192 4.94 -18.95 6.68
CA LEU A 192 5.22 -20.36 6.97
C LEU A 192 4.18 -20.96 7.92
N VAL A 193 3.76 -20.21 8.94
CA VAL A 193 2.69 -20.64 9.87
C VAL A 193 1.36 -20.80 9.13
N GLN A 194 0.96 -19.86 8.26
CA GLN A 194 -0.28 -19.96 7.49
C GLN A 194 -0.26 -21.13 6.49
N VAL A 195 0.89 -21.42 5.87
CA VAL A 195 1.06 -22.56 4.97
C VAL A 195 1.00 -23.88 5.74
N ASP A 196 1.68 -23.98 6.88
CA ASP A 196 1.66 -25.16 7.74
C ASP A 196 0.26 -25.44 8.29
N ASP A 197 -0.49 -24.42 8.70
CA ASP A 197 -1.86 -24.56 9.19
C ASP A 197 -2.81 -25.01 8.08
N TYR A 198 -2.62 -24.52 6.85
CA TYR A 198 -3.39 -24.95 5.69
C TYR A 198 -3.15 -26.43 5.33
N PHE A 199 -1.89 -26.90 5.40
CA PHE A 199 -1.57 -28.31 5.15
C PHE A 199 -2.00 -29.22 6.31
N LYS A 200 -1.91 -28.78 7.56
CA LYS A 200 -2.45 -29.51 8.74
C LYS A 200 -3.97 -29.66 8.68
N ALA A 201 -4.70 -28.62 8.27
CA ALA A 201 -6.15 -28.69 8.12
C ALA A 201 -6.56 -29.67 7.00
N LYS A 202 -5.77 -29.75 5.92
CA LYS A 202 -5.99 -30.68 4.82
C LYS A 202 -5.69 -32.14 5.18
N ASP A 203 -4.68 -32.38 6.03
CA ASP A 203 -4.38 -33.73 6.55
C ASP A 203 -5.40 -34.20 7.58
N GLN A 204 -5.95 -33.29 8.40
CA GLN A 204 -7.05 -33.59 9.32
C GLN A 204 -8.36 -33.93 8.58
N GLY A 205 -8.60 -33.28 7.42
CA GLY A 205 -9.71 -33.65 6.52
C GLY A 205 -9.51 -35.01 5.83
N LYS A 206 -8.27 -35.49 5.68
CA LYS A 206 -7.95 -36.79 5.07
C LYS A 206 -7.99 -37.95 6.07
N HIS A 207 -7.77 -37.68 7.36
CA HIS A 207 -7.81 -38.68 8.44
C HIS A 207 -9.22 -38.99 8.97
N LEU A 208 -10.20 -38.09 8.81
CA LEU A 208 -11.61 -38.37 9.17
C LEU A 208 -12.35 -39.21 8.10
N ALA A 209 -11.83 -39.34 6.88
CA ALA A 209 -12.44 -40.15 5.82
C ALA A 209 -12.02 -41.63 5.84
N SER A 210 -11.14 -42.06 6.75
CA SER A 210 -10.56 -43.42 6.76
C SER A 210 -10.80 -44.22 8.05
N THR A 211 -11.68 -43.77 8.97
CA THR A 211 -11.93 -44.46 10.25
C THR A 211 -13.40 -44.83 10.56
N THR A 212 -14.23 -45.04 9.54
CA THR A 212 -15.53 -45.76 9.63
C THR A 212 -15.61 -46.77 8.48
N SER A 213 -15.58 -48.09 8.60
CA SER A 213 -15.72 -49.03 9.72
C SER A 213 -15.19 -50.40 9.28
N PRO A 214 -14.63 -51.23 10.18
CA PRO A 214 -14.82 -52.67 10.17
C PRO A 214 -15.78 -53.03 11.32
N THR A 215 -16.91 -53.64 11.01
CA THR A 215 -17.78 -54.29 12.01
C THR A 215 -18.21 -55.62 11.45
N ASP A 216 -17.42 -56.62 11.79
CA ASP A 216 -17.77 -58.02 11.71
C ASP A 216 -18.07 -58.46 13.14
N GLN A 217 -19.30 -58.89 13.40
CA GLN A 217 -19.71 -59.57 14.63
C GLN A 217 -20.96 -60.43 14.36
N PRO A 218 -21.15 -61.50 15.16
CA PRO A 218 -21.43 -62.84 14.66
C PRO A 218 -22.83 -63.35 15.06
N GLU A 219 -23.01 -64.68 14.95
CA GLU A 219 -24.09 -65.52 15.47
C GLU A 219 -25.26 -65.81 14.51
N THR A 220 -25.26 -67.03 13.98
CA THR A 220 -26.43 -67.92 14.08
C THR A 220 -25.95 -69.36 14.25
N ASP A 221 -26.14 -69.88 15.46
CA ASP A 221 -26.10 -71.30 15.81
C ASP A 221 -27.54 -71.84 15.72
N VAL A 222 -27.79 -72.86 14.89
CA VAL A 222 -28.88 -73.83 15.08
C VAL A 222 -28.41 -75.21 14.62
N ALA A 223 -27.80 -75.93 15.57
CA ALA A 223 -28.18 -77.26 16.04
C ALA A 223 -28.18 -78.50 15.11
N ALA A 224 -27.47 -79.51 15.65
CA ALA A 224 -27.89 -80.90 15.89
C ALA A 224 -27.43 -82.01 14.94
N GLY A 225 -26.58 -82.88 15.51
CA GLY A 225 -26.77 -84.33 15.42
C GLY A 225 -25.54 -85.13 15.02
N LEU A 226 -24.85 -85.71 16.00
CA LEU A 226 -24.87 -87.16 16.29
C LEU A 226 -23.62 -87.59 17.06
N GLU A 227 -23.82 -88.09 18.29
CA GLU A 227 -22.90 -89.03 18.92
C GLU A 227 -23.71 -90.19 19.56
N ASN A 228 -23.32 -91.40 19.13
CA ASN A 228 -23.65 -92.78 19.52
C ASN A 228 -24.47 -93.11 20.79
N GLN A 229 -25.36 -94.12 20.66
CA GLN A 229 -25.29 -95.40 21.40
C GLN A 229 -26.31 -96.46 20.92
N TYR A 230 -25.81 -97.72 20.80
CA TYR A 230 -26.45 -99.03 20.55
C TYR A 230 -26.97 -99.39 19.15
#